data_AF-A0A8J2QET8-F1
#
_entry.id   AF-A0A8J2QET8-F1
#
_cell.length_a   1.000
_cell.length_b   1.000
_cell.length_c   1.000
_cell.angle_alpha   90.00
_cell.angle_beta   90.00
_cell.angle_gamma   90.00
#
_symmetry.space_group_name_H-M   'P 1'
#
loop_
_entity.id
_entity.type
_entity.pdbx_description
1 polymer ?
#
loop_
_entity_poly.entity_id
_entity_poly.type
_entity_poly.pdbx_seq_one_letter_code
_entity_poly.pdbx_strand_id
1 'polypeptide(L)'
;MSRGLFHRVIAQSGVAIHDVGVDARARAFRAGKILGIDTTSEKDLLDYLRKLDDKRLVNLTVATLTPDEMLRGPPAQFVPVIEKRFRNVEAFINEHPVKMLVENKINKVPLMIGYNSAEGLIAVDFQATLLDIYNKEPSYYIPKEVVDRVTTEQLKNLGDRIKKFYVGNGNFTTDDLDTIADLITDLHFSRPTPSNYFGVNWKPYTKQGKEYFNIEEPFSMGNYADRKRMEFWNSIYAEAGLPNISN
;
A
#
# COMPACT_ATOMS: atom_id res chain seq x y z
N MET A 1 -9.16 -13.22 -16.86
CA MET A 1 -9.41 -12.10 -17.79
C MET A 1 -8.21 -11.68 -18.62
N SER A 2 -7.00 -11.50 -18.08
CA SER A 2 -5.89 -10.85 -18.84
C SER A 2 -4.83 -11.78 -19.43
N ARG A 3 -4.94 -13.11 -19.25
CA ARG A 3 -3.96 -14.09 -19.75
C ARG A 3 -3.95 -14.07 -21.28
N GLY A 4 -2.76 -13.95 -21.87
CA GLY A 4 -2.56 -13.91 -23.33
C GLY A 4 -2.73 -12.53 -23.97
N LEU A 5 -3.12 -11.50 -23.21
CA LEU A 5 -3.29 -10.14 -23.74
C LEU A 5 -2.00 -9.31 -23.73
N PHE A 6 -1.00 -9.75 -22.97
CA PHE A 6 0.29 -9.08 -22.83
C PHE A 6 1.41 -10.10 -22.62
N HIS A 7 2.62 -9.68 -22.95
CA HIS A 7 3.81 -10.53 -22.91
C HIS A 7 4.87 -10.06 -21.93
N ARG A 8 4.73 -8.83 -21.38
CA ARG A 8 5.63 -8.16 -20.42
C ARG A 8 4.83 -7.10 -19.65
N VAL A 9 5.27 -6.73 -18.44
CA VAL A 9 4.62 -5.70 -17.59
C VAL A 9 5.69 -4.78 -17.01
N ILE A 10 5.44 -3.46 -17.01
CA ILE A 10 6.16 -2.43 -16.24
C ILE A 10 5.20 -1.87 -15.18
N ALA A 11 5.58 -1.90 -13.90
CA ALA A 11 4.79 -1.40 -12.77
C ALA A 11 5.58 -0.31 -12.02
N GLN A 12 5.20 0.95 -12.20
CA GLN A 12 5.96 2.07 -11.64
C GLN A 12 5.25 2.59 -10.39
N SER A 13 5.98 2.65 -9.27
CA SER A 13 5.53 3.23 -8.01
C SER A 13 4.23 2.58 -7.47
N GLY A 14 4.06 1.28 -7.69
CA GLY A 14 2.89 0.53 -7.22
C GLY A 14 2.96 -0.98 -7.44
N VAL A 15 2.42 -1.74 -6.47
CA VAL A 15 2.32 -3.21 -6.50
C VAL A 15 0.89 -3.67 -6.24
N ALA A 16 0.47 -4.77 -6.87
CA ALA A 16 -0.86 -5.35 -6.66
C ALA A 16 -1.10 -5.93 -5.25
N ILE A 17 -0.08 -5.98 -4.39
CA ILE A 17 -0.21 -6.40 -2.99
C ILE A 17 -0.49 -5.23 -2.03
N HIS A 18 -0.44 -3.99 -2.52
CA HIS A 18 -0.77 -2.77 -1.80
C HIS A 18 -2.21 -2.38 -2.16
N ASP A 19 -3.05 -2.09 -1.16
CA ASP A 19 -4.41 -1.54 -1.31
C ASP A 19 -5.48 -2.38 -2.03
N VAL A 20 -5.72 -3.60 -1.54
CA VAL A 20 -7.01 -4.25 -1.82
C VAL A 20 -8.07 -3.67 -0.91
N GLY A 21 -9.18 -3.23 -1.48
CA GLY A 21 -10.27 -2.59 -0.74
C GLY A 21 -10.84 -3.52 0.33
N VAL A 22 -10.64 -3.17 1.59
CA VAL A 22 -11.21 -3.85 2.76
C VAL A 22 -12.59 -3.26 3.04
N ASP A 23 -13.53 -4.11 3.47
CA ASP A 23 -14.88 -3.71 3.88
C ASP A 23 -15.66 -2.87 2.86
N ALA A 24 -15.43 -3.10 1.56
CA ALA A 24 -16.06 -2.35 0.48
C ALA A 24 -17.59 -2.32 0.57
N ARG A 25 -18.20 -3.41 1.07
CA ARG A 25 -19.63 -3.44 1.39
C ARG A 25 -19.98 -2.36 2.42
N ALA A 26 -19.34 -2.36 3.59
CA ALA A 26 -19.63 -1.39 4.64
C ALA A 26 -19.44 0.05 4.13
N ARG A 27 -18.38 0.30 3.35
CA ARG A 27 -18.13 1.59 2.70
C ARG A 27 -19.26 2.01 1.76
N ALA A 28 -19.76 1.10 0.93
CA ALA A 28 -20.90 1.39 0.04
C ALA A 28 -22.14 1.83 0.84
N PHE A 29 -22.41 1.19 1.99
CA PHE A 29 -23.51 1.60 2.87
C PHE A 29 -23.24 2.94 3.57
N ARG A 30 -22.00 3.23 4.00
CA ARG A 30 -21.62 4.57 4.48
C ARG A 30 -21.87 5.64 3.42
N ALA A 31 -21.47 5.37 2.17
CA ALA A 31 -21.73 6.26 1.04
C ALA A 31 -23.23 6.50 0.83
N GLY A 32 -24.05 5.44 0.86
CA GLY A 32 -25.50 5.55 0.80
C GLY A 32 -26.05 6.49 1.86
N LYS A 33 -25.61 6.34 3.11
CA LYS A 33 -26.05 7.19 4.23
C LYS A 33 -25.70 8.65 4.03
N ILE A 34 -24.47 8.94 3.58
CA ILE A 34 -24.01 10.30 3.24
C ILE A 34 -24.87 10.90 2.12
N LEU A 35 -25.31 10.08 1.16
CA LEU A 35 -26.12 10.51 0.02
C LEU A 35 -27.62 10.59 0.31
N GLY A 36 -28.05 10.19 1.50
CA GLY A 36 -29.43 10.32 1.96
C GLY A 36 -30.27 9.04 1.91
N ILE A 37 -29.65 7.86 1.86
CA ILE A 37 -30.34 6.58 2.02
C ILE A 37 -29.76 5.77 3.18
N ASP A 38 -30.60 5.41 4.16
CA ASP A 38 -30.25 4.49 5.25
C ASP A 38 -31.01 3.17 5.04
N THR A 39 -30.32 2.15 4.53
CA THR A 39 -30.89 0.83 4.21
C THR A 39 -29.89 -0.27 4.55
N THR A 40 -30.35 -1.50 4.70
CA THR A 40 -29.52 -2.70 4.84
C THR A 40 -29.53 -3.58 3.58
N SER A 41 -30.39 -3.26 2.61
CA SER A 41 -30.58 -3.97 1.34
C SER A 41 -29.58 -3.51 0.28
N GLU A 42 -28.77 -4.44 -0.23
CA GLU A 42 -27.82 -4.18 -1.33
C GLU A 42 -28.54 -3.74 -2.61
N LYS A 43 -29.73 -4.29 -2.85
CA LYS A 43 -30.55 -3.94 -4.01
C LYS A 43 -31.08 -2.51 -3.90
N ASP A 44 -31.65 -2.13 -2.77
CA ASP A 44 -32.25 -0.80 -2.60
C ASP A 44 -31.17 0.28 -2.65
N LEU A 45 -30.01 0.00 -2.05
CA LEU A 45 -28.84 0.87 -2.15
C LEU A 45 -28.40 1.05 -3.62
N LEU A 46 -28.25 -0.05 -4.36
CA LEU A 46 -27.85 0.00 -5.77
C LEU A 46 -28.86 0.76 -6.64
N ASP A 47 -30.15 0.49 -6.46
CA ASP A 47 -31.23 1.12 -7.22
C ASP A 47 -31.34 2.61 -6.89
N TYR A 48 -31.02 3.02 -5.66
CA TYR A 48 -30.93 4.43 -5.29
C TYR A 48 -29.72 5.11 -5.92
N LEU A 49 -28.51 4.53 -5.76
CA LEU A 49 -27.27 5.11 -6.28
C LEU A 49 -27.31 5.30 -7.80
N ARG A 50 -27.92 4.37 -8.55
CA ARG A 50 -28.07 4.46 -10.01
C ARG A 50 -28.98 5.59 -10.49
N LYS A 51 -29.82 6.15 -9.61
CA LYS A 51 -30.73 7.28 -9.93
C LYS A 51 -30.10 8.64 -9.65
N LEU A 52 -28.95 8.67 -8.96
CA LEU A 52 -28.28 9.91 -8.63
C LEU A 52 -27.56 10.47 -9.86
N ASP A 53 -27.44 11.80 -9.89
CA ASP A 53 -26.51 12.49 -10.77
C ASP A 53 -25.07 12.06 -10.42
N ASP A 54 -24.24 11.88 -11.44
CA ASP A 54 -22.86 11.42 -11.30
C ASP A 54 -22.02 12.36 -10.41
N LYS A 55 -22.31 13.66 -10.43
CA LYS A 55 -21.64 14.64 -9.55
C LYS A 55 -21.95 14.44 -8.08
N ARG A 56 -23.02 13.71 -7.73
CA ARG A 56 -23.27 13.32 -6.33
C ARG A 56 -22.41 12.13 -5.91
N LEU A 57 -21.91 11.35 -6.87
CA LEU A 57 -21.06 10.19 -6.60
C LEU A 57 -19.58 10.55 -6.52
N VAL A 58 -19.19 11.77 -6.96
CA VAL A 58 -17.82 12.27 -6.76
C VAL A 58 -17.56 12.65 -5.30
N ASN A 59 -16.28 12.71 -4.90
CA ASN A 59 -15.82 13.05 -3.54
C ASN A 59 -16.22 12.10 -2.40
N LEU A 60 -16.87 10.97 -2.71
CA LEU A 60 -17.21 9.96 -1.70
C LEU A 60 -15.98 9.32 -1.06
N THR A 61 -14.82 9.33 -1.73
CA THR A 61 -13.61 8.69 -1.22
C THR A 61 -13.21 9.26 0.14
N VAL A 62 -13.12 10.59 0.26
CA VAL A 62 -12.80 11.26 1.52
C VAL A 62 -13.99 11.21 2.47
N ALA A 63 -15.21 11.44 1.98
CA ALA A 63 -16.41 11.49 2.83
C ALA A 63 -16.71 10.16 3.55
N THR A 64 -16.23 9.02 3.00
CA THR A 64 -16.47 7.68 3.57
C THR A 64 -15.31 7.16 4.43
N LEU A 65 -14.24 7.95 4.61
CA LEU A 65 -13.12 7.58 5.47
C LEU A 65 -13.58 7.43 6.91
N THR A 66 -13.12 6.37 7.57
CA THR A 66 -13.16 6.32 9.03
C THR A 66 -12.02 7.16 9.61
N PRO A 67 -12.09 7.57 10.89
CA PRO A 67 -10.98 8.25 11.54
C PRO A 67 -9.67 7.45 11.49
N ASP A 68 -9.73 6.12 11.59
CA ASP A 68 -8.56 5.25 11.48
C ASP A 68 -7.99 5.23 10.05
N GLU A 69 -8.86 5.14 9.03
CA GLU A 69 -8.45 5.18 7.62
C GLU A 69 -7.79 6.53 7.26
N MET A 70 -8.23 7.64 7.85
CA MET A 70 -7.66 8.97 7.63
C MET A 70 -6.23 9.12 8.20
N LEU A 71 -5.86 8.30 9.20
CA LEU A 71 -4.58 8.38 9.91
C LEU A 71 -3.59 7.27 9.54
N ARG A 72 -3.94 6.32 8.66
CA ARG A 72 -3.08 5.17 8.34
C ARG A 72 -2.68 5.03 6.88
N GLY A 73 -3.22 5.86 5.98
CA GLY A 73 -2.87 5.74 4.57
C GLY A 73 -3.51 6.80 3.68
N PRO A 74 -3.18 6.77 2.38
CA PRO A 74 -3.73 7.71 1.42
C PRO A 74 -5.25 7.56 1.30
N PRO A 75 -5.98 8.63 0.91
CA PRO A 75 -7.42 8.59 0.72
C PRO A 75 -7.78 7.88 -0.60
N ALA A 76 -7.42 6.60 -0.73
CA ALA A 76 -7.71 5.76 -1.89
C ALA A 76 -8.49 4.53 -1.43
N GLN A 77 -9.82 4.63 -1.48
CA GLN A 77 -10.69 3.64 -0.82
C GLN A 77 -11.78 3.03 -1.70
N PHE A 78 -12.01 3.60 -2.88
CA PHE A 78 -12.75 2.95 -3.97
C PHE A 78 -11.74 2.34 -4.94
N VAL A 79 -11.12 1.25 -4.50
CA VAL A 79 -10.04 0.52 -5.17
C VAL A 79 -10.52 -0.90 -5.53
N PRO A 80 -9.74 -1.72 -6.26
CA PRO A 80 -10.11 -3.11 -6.53
C PRO A 80 -10.40 -3.91 -5.23
N VAL A 81 -11.38 -4.81 -5.30
CA VAL A 81 -11.85 -5.62 -4.15
C VAL A 81 -11.85 -7.10 -4.48
N ILE A 82 -11.84 -7.95 -3.47
CA ILE A 82 -12.04 -9.39 -3.67
C ILE A 82 -13.52 -9.65 -3.99
N GLU A 83 -13.79 -10.06 -5.22
CA GLU A 83 -15.13 -10.25 -5.75
C GLU A 83 -15.76 -11.57 -5.30
N LYS A 84 -17.07 -11.51 -5.02
CA LYS A 84 -17.91 -12.71 -4.97
C LYS A 84 -18.04 -13.27 -6.39
N ARG A 85 -18.13 -14.59 -6.51
CA ARG A 85 -18.39 -15.25 -7.80
C ARG A 85 -19.88 -15.19 -8.12
N PHE A 86 -20.20 -14.75 -9.33
CA PHE A 86 -21.56 -14.77 -9.87
C PHE A 86 -21.62 -15.66 -11.11
N ARG A 87 -22.78 -16.29 -11.34
CA ARG A 87 -22.99 -17.15 -12.52
C ARG A 87 -22.86 -16.31 -13.79
N ASN A 88 -22.09 -16.81 -14.75
CA ASN A 88 -21.83 -16.15 -16.04
C ASN A 88 -21.13 -14.79 -15.95
N VAL A 89 -20.46 -14.49 -14.83
CA VAL A 89 -19.63 -13.29 -14.68
C VAL A 89 -18.21 -13.74 -14.36
N GLU A 90 -17.25 -13.31 -15.18
CA GLU A 90 -15.85 -13.54 -14.90
C GLU A 90 -15.35 -12.47 -13.90
N ALA A 91 -14.91 -12.90 -12.72
CA ALA A 91 -14.34 -12.00 -11.73
C ALA A 91 -12.92 -11.56 -12.17
N PHE A 92 -12.59 -10.29 -11.92
CA PHE A 92 -11.25 -9.75 -12.09
C PHE A 92 -10.30 -10.25 -11.00
N ILE A 93 -10.67 -10.08 -9.73
CA ILE A 93 -9.91 -10.55 -8.57
C ILE A 93 -10.88 -11.25 -7.62
N ASN A 94 -10.65 -12.53 -7.35
CA ASN A 94 -11.51 -13.35 -6.47
C ASN A 94 -10.72 -14.02 -5.34
N GLU A 95 -9.46 -13.63 -5.16
CA GLU A 95 -8.56 -14.13 -4.15
C GLU A 95 -7.57 -13.03 -3.78
N HIS A 96 -7.04 -13.06 -2.55
CA HIS A 96 -6.08 -12.06 -2.11
C HIS A 96 -4.79 -12.11 -2.97
N PRO A 97 -4.29 -10.98 -3.50
CA PRO A 97 -3.12 -10.95 -4.39
C PRO A 97 -1.86 -11.60 -3.80
N VAL A 98 -1.62 -11.41 -2.49
CA VAL A 98 -0.52 -12.09 -1.77
C VAL A 98 -0.66 -13.62 -1.84
N LYS A 99 -1.87 -14.15 -1.64
CA LYS A 99 -2.11 -15.60 -1.74
C LYS A 99 -1.94 -16.09 -3.17
N MET A 100 -2.48 -15.35 -4.15
CA MET A 100 -2.29 -15.68 -5.56
C MET A 100 -0.81 -15.72 -5.94
N LEU A 101 0.00 -14.80 -5.42
CA LEU A 101 1.44 -14.75 -5.65
C LEU A 101 2.16 -15.96 -5.02
N VAL A 102 1.89 -16.26 -3.75
CA VAL A 102 2.48 -17.41 -3.03
C VAL A 102 2.12 -18.73 -3.68
N GLU A 103 0.86 -18.89 -4.11
CA GLU A 103 0.36 -20.10 -4.78
C GLU A 103 0.73 -20.16 -6.27
N ASN A 104 1.49 -19.18 -6.77
CA ASN A 104 1.90 -19.09 -8.17
C ASN A 104 0.72 -19.05 -9.17
N LYS A 105 -0.43 -18.55 -8.73
CA LYS A 105 -1.69 -18.36 -9.49
C LYS A 105 -1.72 -17.00 -10.19
N ILE A 106 -0.61 -16.64 -10.82
CA ILE A 106 -0.44 -15.36 -11.53
C ILE A 106 -0.19 -15.59 -13.02
N ASN A 107 -0.33 -14.55 -13.84
CA ASN A 107 0.13 -14.60 -15.22
C ASN A 107 1.66 -14.48 -15.26
N LYS A 108 2.34 -15.49 -15.82
CA LYS A 108 3.81 -15.55 -15.83
C LYS A 108 4.34 -14.86 -17.06
N VAL A 109 4.71 -13.60 -16.91
CA VAL A 109 5.42 -12.82 -17.92
C VAL A 109 6.61 -12.12 -17.26
N PRO A 110 7.62 -11.70 -18.02
CA PRO A 110 8.65 -10.79 -17.53
C PRO A 110 8.01 -9.56 -16.88
N LEU A 111 8.35 -9.34 -15.60
CA LEU A 111 7.92 -8.20 -14.81
C LEU A 111 9.09 -7.24 -14.63
N MET A 112 8.69 -5.98 -14.66
CA MET A 112 9.44 -4.77 -14.63
C MET A 112 8.68 -3.87 -13.64
N ILE A 113 9.32 -3.32 -12.62
CA ILE A 113 8.77 -2.65 -11.46
C ILE A 113 9.78 -1.61 -10.93
N GLY A 114 9.41 -0.66 -10.08
CA GLY A 114 10.35 0.33 -9.55
C GLY A 114 9.64 1.38 -8.71
N TYR A 115 10.41 2.18 -8.00
CA TYR A 115 9.97 3.33 -7.23
C TYR A 115 11.10 4.37 -7.22
N ASN A 116 10.78 5.61 -6.87
CA ASN A 116 11.73 6.71 -6.71
C ASN A 116 12.29 6.73 -5.27
N SER A 117 13.45 7.35 -5.06
CA SER A 117 14.08 7.44 -3.74
C SER A 117 13.27 8.26 -2.72
N ALA A 118 12.35 9.11 -3.17
CA ALA A 118 11.57 10.03 -2.33
C ALA A 118 10.07 10.06 -2.69
N GLU A 119 9.43 8.90 -2.88
CA GLU A 119 7.99 8.80 -3.21
C GLU A 119 7.10 9.48 -2.17
N GLY A 120 7.52 9.45 -0.90
CA GLY A 120 6.80 10.01 0.22
C GLY A 120 6.61 11.53 0.17
N LEU A 121 7.32 12.24 -0.72
CA LEU A 121 7.10 13.67 -0.98
C LEU A 121 5.64 13.95 -1.38
N ILE A 122 4.92 12.98 -1.96
CA ILE A 122 3.51 13.15 -2.32
C ILE A 122 2.58 13.46 -1.13
N ALA A 123 2.96 13.05 0.08
CA ALA A 123 2.13 13.18 1.28
C ALA A 123 2.83 13.89 2.45
N VAL A 124 4.07 14.37 2.25
CA VAL A 124 4.88 14.97 3.33
C VAL A 124 4.19 16.17 3.97
N ASP A 125 3.62 17.09 3.18
CA ASP A 125 2.93 18.28 3.68
C ASP A 125 1.70 17.91 4.52
N PHE A 126 0.90 16.95 4.03
CA PHE A 126 -0.28 16.48 4.76
C PHE A 126 0.13 15.80 6.08
N GLN A 127 1.13 14.93 6.03
CA GLN A 127 1.66 14.24 7.20
C GLN A 127 2.23 15.24 8.23
N ALA A 128 2.90 16.30 7.76
CA ALA A 128 3.43 17.36 8.61
C ALA A 128 2.34 18.09 9.41
N THR A 129 1.11 18.19 8.87
CA THR A 129 -0.01 18.79 9.63
C THR A 129 -0.52 17.95 10.79
N LEU A 130 -0.16 16.67 10.83
CA LEU A 130 -0.70 15.68 11.79
C LEU A 130 0.36 15.21 12.79
N LEU A 131 1.56 15.78 12.80
CA LEU A 131 2.69 15.31 13.61
C LEU A 131 2.36 15.21 15.10
N ASP A 132 1.56 16.11 15.66
CA ASP A 132 1.14 16.03 17.06
C ASP A 132 0.37 14.74 17.38
N ILE A 133 -0.48 14.30 16.45
CA ILE A 133 -1.25 13.06 16.58
C ILE A 133 -0.31 11.87 16.50
N TYR A 134 0.54 11.81 15.46
CA TYR A 134 1.45 10.69 15.25
C TYR A 134 2.57 10.60 16.29
N ASN A 135 3.05 11.73 16.82
CA ASN A 135 4.04 11.73 17.90
C ASN A 135 3.47 11.21 19.22
N LYS A 136 2.19 11.49 19.47
CA LYS A 136 1.46 11.02 20.66
C LYS A 136 1.02 9.56 20.52
N GLU A 137 0.67 9.14 19.31
CA GLU A 137 0.18 7.78 19.01
C GLU A 137 0.91 7.23 17.77
N PRO A 138 2.18 6.77 17.92
CA PRO A 138 2.97 6.30 16.79
C PRO A 138 2.47 4.97 16.22
N SER A 139 1.50 4.31 16.87
CA SER A 139 0.86 3.14 16.30
C SER A 139 0.14 3.42 14.98
N TYR A 140 -0.21 4.67 14.66
CA TYR A 140 -0.78 5.03 13.36
C TYR A 140 0.18 4.84 12.19
N TYR A 141 1.49 4.78 12.43
CA TYR A 141 2.48 4.40 11.42
C TYR A 141 2.49 2.90 11.08
N ILE A 142 1.71 2.09 11.80
CA ILE A 142 1.67 0.65 11.58
C ILE A 142 0.63 0.34 10.50
N PRO A 143 1.01 -0.37 9.42
CA PRO A 143 0.07 -0.81 8.39
C PRO A 143 -1.08 -1.63 8.98
N LYS A 144 -2.29 -1.43 8.45
CA LYS A 144 -3.53 -2.01 9.00
C LYS A 144 -3.48 -3.54 9.09
N GLU A 145 -2.84 -4.20 8.14
CA GLU A 145 -2.66 -5.65 8.10
C GLU A 145 -1.80 -6.20 9.25
N VAL A 146 -0.92 -5.37 9.82
CA VAL A 146 -0.16 -5.68 11.04
C VAL A 146 -1.04 -5.47 12.26
N VAL A 147 -1.78 -4.35 12.32
CA VAL A 147 -2.69 -4.02 13.42
C VAL A 147 -3.65 -5.17 13.72
N ASP A 148 -4.20 -5.78 12.67
CA ASP A 148 -5.18 -6.87 12.78
C ASP A 148 -4.61 -8.19 13.32
N ARG A 149 -3.29 -8.27 13.53
CA ARG A 149 -2.59 -9.50 13.95
C ARG A 149 -1.83 -9.38 15.26
N VAL A 150 -1.80 -8.20 15.86
CA VAL A 150 -1.01 -7.93 17.06
C VAL A 150 -1.90 -7.48 18.21
N THR A 151 -1.45 -7.73 19.44
CA THR A 151 -2.13 -7.21 20.64
C THR A 151 -1.95 -5.71 20.77
N THR A 152 -2.75 -5.04 21.60
CA THR A 152 -2.60 -3.61 21.89
C THR A 152 -1.21 -3.26 22.44
N GLU A 153 -0.63 -4.14 23.26
CA GLU A 153 0.71 -3.96 23.81
C GLU A 153 1.79 -4.03 22.71
N GLN A 154 1.70 -5.06 21.85
CA GLN A 154 2.59 -5.21 20.69
C GLN A 154 2.44 -4.03 19.75
N LEU A 155 1.21 -3.59 19.47
CA LEU A 155 0.93 -2.44 18.63
C LEU A 155 1.63 -1.17 19.13
N LYS A 156 1.52 -0.88 20.43
CA LYS A 156 2.22 0.26 21.03
C LYS A 156 3.74 0.13 20.90
N ASN A 157 4.28 -1.04 21.23
CA ASN A 157 5.72 -1.32 21.13
C ASN A 157 6.24 -1.15 19.70
N LEU A 158 5.51 -1.65 18.70
CA LEU A 158 5.86 -1.51 17.29
C LEU A 158 5.84 -0.05 16.84
N GLY A 159 4.86 0.74 17.31
CA GLY A 159 4.77 2.17 17.00
C GLY A 159 5.98 2.92 17.55
N ASP A 160 6.31 2.67 18.82
CA ASP A 160 7.49 3.24 19.47
C ASP A 160 8.79 2.84 18.76
N ARG A 161 8.89 1.59 18.29
CA ARG A 161 10.04 1.09 17.51
C ARG A 161 10.16 1.77 16.15
N ILE A 162 9.06 1.95 15.42
CA ILE A 162 9.05 2.66 14.13
C ILE A 162 9.54 4.09 14.36
N LYS A 163 8.91 4.83 15.29
CA LYS A 163 9.32 6.20 15.61
C LYS A 163 10.81 6.27 15.98
N LYS A 164 11.27 5.35 16.84
CA LYS A 164 12.67 5.29 17.26
C LYS A 164 13.64 5.00 16.13
N PHE A 165 13.23 4.21 15.13
CA PHE A 165 14.06 3.91 13.97
C PHE A 165 14.33 5.17 13.13
N TYR A 166 13.32 6.03 12.93
CA TYR A 166 13.44 7.22 12.07
C TYR A 166 13.97 8.47 12.80
N VAL A 167 13.53 8.73 14.03
CA VAL A 167 13.87 9.98 14.78
C VAL A 167 14.51 9.73 16.14
N GLY A 168 14.92 8.50 16.43
CA GLY A 168 15.58 8.14 17.69
C GLY A 168 14.68 8.39 18.90
N ASN A 169 15.18 9.07 19.93
CA ASN A 169 14.38 9.38 21.12
C ASN A 169 13.57 10.69 20.97
N GLY A 170 13.59 11.30 19.78
CA GLY A 170 12.90 12.56 19.46
C GLY A 170 11.46 12.38 18.98
N ASN A 171 10.84 13.52 18.67
CA ASN A 171 9.59 13.61 17.95
C ASN A 171 9.88 14.06 16.51
N PHE A 172 9.02 13.66 15.57
CA PHE A 172 9.03 14.27 14.25
C PHE A 172 8.62 15.74 14.37
N THR A 173 9.32 16.61 13.67
CA THR A 173 9.05 18.04 13.56
C THR A 173 8.90 18.44 12.09
N THR A 174 8.47 19.67 11.84
CA THR A 174 8.42 20.24 10.49
C THR A 174 9.81 20.44 9.86
N ASP A 175 10.89 20.30 10.63
CA ASP A 175 12.26 20.33 10.12
C ASP A 175 12.72 18.94 9.62
N ASP A 176 11.97 17.88 9.92
CA ASP A 176 12.30 16.48 9.58
C ASP A 176 11.62 16.00 8.29
N LEU A 177 11.35 16.90 7.32
CA LEU A 177 10.56 16.57 6.12
C LEU A 177 11.15 15.43 5.30
N ASP A 178 12.47 15.37 5.15
CA ASP A 178 13.16 14.29 4.43
C ASP A 178 12.95 12.94 5.13
N THR A 179 13.08 12.91 6.46
CA THR A 179 12.84 11.71 7.28
C THR A 179 11.39 11.26 7.23
N ILE A 180 10.45 12.21 7.19
CA ILE A 180 9.01 11.94 7.00
C ILE A 180 8.77 11.35 5.60
N ALA A 181 9.40 11.90 4.56
CA ALA A 181 9.30 11.39 3.20
C ALA A 181 9.89 9.97 3.09
N ASP A 182 10.99 9.68 3.78
CA ASP A 182 11.56 8.33 3.87
C ASP A 182 10.57 7.34 4.50
N LEU A 183 9.97 7.70 5.63
CA LEU A 183 8.97 6.88 6.31
C LEU A 183 7.76 6.58 5.40
N ILE A 184 7.21 7.61 4.74
CA ILE A 184 6.07 7.44 3.83
C ILE A 184 6.45 6.59 2.60
N THR A 185 7.67 6.77 2.07
CA THR A 185 8.20 5.94 0.97
C THR A 185 8.24 4.48 1.36
N ASP A 186 8.74 4.19 2.57
CA ASP A 186 8.85 2.82 3.05
C ASP A 186 7.48 2.17 3.28
N LEU A 187 6.52 2.93 3.80
CA LEU A 187 5.15 2.48 4.06
C LEU A 187 4.37 2.17 2.78
N HIS A 188 4.53 2.98 1.73
CA HIS A 188 3.60 2.96 0.61
C HIS A 188 4.19 2.55 -0.74
N PHE A 189 5.52 2.64 -0.92
CA PHE A 189 6.11 2.55 -2.26
C PHE A 189 7.34 1.63 -2.37
N SER A 190 8.05 1.36 -1.27
CA SER A 190 9.27 0.57 -1.32
C SER A 190 8.99 -0.91 -1.66
N ARG A 191 9.10 -1.29 -2.95
CA ARG A 191 9.45 -2.65 -3.46
C ARG A 191 9.64 -2.66 -5.01
N PRO A 192 10.82 -3.08 -5.55
CA PRO A 192 11.32 -2.63 -6.88
C PRO A 192 11.40 -3.65 -8.06
N THR A 193 11.82 -3.09 -9.23
CA THR A 193 12.56 -3.55 -10.48
C THR A 193 11.85 -4.16 -11.69
N PRO A 194 12.28 -4.05 -12.99
CA PRO A 194 13.15 -3.12 -13.81
C PRO A 194 12.56 -2.03 -14.82
N SER A 195 13.35 -1.52 -15.85
CA SER A 195 13.10 -1.12 -17.30
C SER A 195 14.30 -0.66 -18.18
N ASN A 196 14.52 -1.25 -19.37
CA ASN A 196 15.73 -1.17 -20.24
C ASN A 196 16.09 0.22 -20.80
N TYR A 197 17.34 0.69 -20.64
CA TYR A 197 18.25 1.42 -21.57
C TYR A 197 19.48 1.94 -20.76
N PHE A 198 20.60 2.36 -21.40
CA PHE A 198 21.75 3.12 -20.82
C PHE A 198 23.13 2.48 -20.47
N GLY A 199 23.61 1.44 -21.15
CA GLY A 199 25.07 1.14 -21.18
C GLY A 199 25.71 0.54 -19.91
N VAL A 200 24.94 0.26 -18.87
CA VAL A 200 25.33 -0.56 -17.71
C VAL A 200 24.75 -1.96 -17.85
N ASN A 201 25.52 -3.00 -17.52
CA ASN A 201 25.01 -4.38 -17.53
C ASN A 201 24.07 -4.62 -16.34
N TRP A 202 22.77 -4.53 -16.58
CA TRP A 202 21.75 -4.75 -15.58
C TRP A 202 21.48 -6.23 -15.35
N LYS A 203 21.91 -6.74 -14.19
CA LYS A 203 21.62 -8.10 -13.77
C LYS A 203 20.17 -8.22 -13.25
N PRO A 204 19.40 -9.26 -13.66
CA PRO A 204 18.11 -9.56 -13.06
C PRO A 204 18.22 -9.74 -11.55
N TYR A 205 17.16 -9.37 -10.84
CA TYR A 205 17.06 -9.65 -9.40
C TYR A 205 17.15 -11.16 -9.15
N THR A 206 18.03 -11.56 -8.24
CA THR A 206 18.08 -12.90 -7.67
C THR A 206 17.81 -12.84 -6.18
N LYS A 207 17.21 -13.90 -5.60
CA LYS A 207 16.99 -13.96 -4.14
C LYS A 207 18.30 -13.85 -3.33
N GLN A 208 19.40 -14.34 -3.90
CA GLN A 208 20.72 -14.36 -3.27
C GLN A 208 21.44 -13.01 -3.43
N GLY A 209 21.50 -12.48 -4.64
CA GLY A 209 22.23 -11.24 -4.95
C GLY A 209 21.45 -9.97 -4.66
N LYS A 210 20.11 -10.02 -4.61
CA LYS A 210 19.21 -8.89 -4.36
C LYS A 210 19.56 -7.66 -5.20
N GLU A 211 19.91 -7.88 -6.46
CA GLU A 211 20.39 -6.86 -7.38
C GLU A 211 19.34 -5.79 -7.64
N TYR A 212 19.75 -4.53 -7.66
CA TYR A 212 18.93 -3.42 -8.15
C TYR A 212 19.77 -2.50 -9.05
N PHE A 213 19.08 -1.71 -9.86
CA PHE A 213 19.71 -0.70 -10.70
C PHE A 213 19.35 0.67 -10.18
N ASN A 214 20.37 1.47 -9.89
CA ASN A 214 20.21 2.88 -9.57
C ASN A 214 20.15 3.69 -10.87
N ILE A 215 19.02 4.38 -11.06
CA ILE A 215 18.76 5.24 -12.21
C ILE A 215 19.23 6.69 -11.98
N GLU A 216 19.84 6.99 -10.84
CA GLU A 216 20.57 8.26 -10.64
C GLU A 216 21.84 8.28 -11.50
N GLU A 217 22.23 9.47 -11.95
CA GLU A 217 23.51 9.64 -12.64
C GLU A 217 24.67 9.76 -11.64
N PRO A 218 25.76 8.97 -11.80
CA PRO A 218 25.97 7.97 -12.85
C PRO A 218 25.22 6.67 -12.57
N PHE A 219 24.64 6.09 -13.63
CA PHE A 219 23.92 4.83 -13.55
C PHE A 219 24.80 3.72 -12.96
N SER A 220 24.24 2.95 -12.03
CA SER A 220 25.01 1.93 -11.32
C SER A 220 24.18 0.72 -10.89
N MET A 221 24.85 -0.42 -10.71
CA MET A 221 24.27 -1.58 -10.06
C MET A 221 24.54 -1.50 -8.56
N GLY A 222 23.52 -1.81 -7.77
CA GLY A 222 23.64 -2.02 -6.33
C GLY A 222 23.13 -3.39 -5.93
N ASN A 223 23.36 -3.73 -4.67
CA ASN A 223 22.83 -4.93 -4.04
C ASN A 223 22.06 -4.53 -2.80
N TYR A 224 20.87 -5.12 -2.64
CA TYR A 224 20.00 -4.97 -1.48
C TYR A 224 19.67 -3.49 -1.19
N ALA A 225 18.92 -2.87 -2.12
CA ALA A 225 18.41 -1.51 -1.96
C ALA A 225 17.78 -1.33 -0.58
N ASP A 226 18.13 -0.21 0.07
CA ASP A 226 17.59 0.16 1.38
C ASP A 226 17.71 -0.91 2.45
N ARG A 227 18.78 -1.72 2.41
CA ARG A 227 18.98 -2.91 3.25
C ARG A 227 18.51 -2.74 4.70
N LYS A 228 18.94 -1.69 5.38
CA LYS A 228 18.59 -1.46 6.80
C LYS A 228 17.08 -1.26 7.00
N ARG A 229 16.44 -0.49 6.12
CA ARG A 229 14.99 -0.22 6.13
C ARG A 229 14.21 -1.48 5.78
N MET A 230 14.65 -2.20 4.75
CA MET A 230 14.08 -3.48 4.35
C MET A 230 14.17 -4.55 5.44
N GLU A 231 15.32 -4.70 6.10
CA GLU A 231 15.51 -5.65 7.20
C GLU A 231 14.62 -5.29 8.40
N PHE A 232 14.51 -4.00 8.73
CA PHE A 232 13.63 -3.51 9.77
C PHE A 232 12.16 -3.85 9.49
N TRP A 233 11.61 -3.44 8.34
CA TRP A 233 10.22 -3.75 7.99
C TRP A 233 9.98 -5.25 7.87
N ASN A 234 10.94 -6.01 7.34
CA ASN A 234 10.82 -7.46 7.27
C ASN A 234 10.67 -8.11 8.65
N SER A 235 11.34 -7.58 9.69
CA SER A 235 11.20 -8.07 11.05
C SER A 235 9.80 -7.80 11.60
N ILE A 236 9.24 -6.61 11.35
CA ILE A 236 7.89 -6.23 11.79
C ILE A 236 6.84 -7.19 11.20
N TYR A 237 6.93 -7.49 9.90
CA TYR A 237 6.02 -8.43 9.24
C TYR A 237 6.20 -9.87 9.76
N ALA A 238 7.43 -10.30 10.01
CA ALA A 238 7.70 -11.62 10.57
C ALA A 238 7.10 -11.79 11.98
N GLU A 239 7.26 -10.78 12.85
CA GLU A 239 6.70 -10.76 14.20
C GLU A 239 5.16 -10.81 14.19
N ALA A 240 4.52 -10.17 13.20
CA ALA A 240 3.07 -10.20 13.00
C ALA A 240 2.55 -11.50 12.35
N GLY A 241 3.43 -12.49 12.10
CA GLY A 241 3.08 -13.73 11.41
C GLY A 241 2.60 -13.51 9.96
N LEU A 242 3.01 -12.40 9.34
CA LEU A 242 2.73 -12.09 7.95
C LEU A 242 3.81 -12.67 7.03
N PRO A 243 3.49 -12.87 5.73
CA PRO A 243 4.49 -13.22 4.73
C PRO A 243 5.66 -12.23 4.75
N ASN A 244 6.86 -12.76 4.91
CA ASN A 244 8.10 -12.02 5.01
C ASN A 244 9.16 -12.63 4.07
N ILE A 245 10.22 -11.88 3.81
CA ILE A 245 11.35 -12.31 2.98
C ILE A 245 12.15 -13.34 3.78
N SER A 246 12.06 -14.61 3.35
CA SER A 246 12.90 -15.69 3.85
C SER A 246 14.30 -15.63 3.21
N ASN A 247 15.33 -15.83 4.04
CA ASN A 247 16.71 -15.99 3.59
C ASN A 247 16.94 -17.34 2.92
#